data_AF-A0AAN8G443-F1
#
_entry.id   AF-A0AAN8G443-F1
#
_cell.length_a   1.000
_cell.length_b   1.000
_cell.length_c   1.000
_cell.angle_alpha   90.00
_cell.angle_beta   90.00
_cell.angle_gamma   90.00
#
_symmetry.space_group_name_H-M   'P 1'
#
loop_
_entity.id
_entity.type
_entity.pdbx_description
1 polymer ?
#
loop_
_entity_poly.entity_id
_entity_poly.type
_entity_poly.pdbx_seq_one_letter_code
_entity_poly.pdbx_strand_id
1 'polypeptide(L)'
;MVTSKERIVETNGLCTFVKGLIGTKVYAELRAGAFVIGILQDCDQYLNLRIRNAVFLRARKEERVDEFFISGRHLRYIHLDHYVDVSEAIHRSFSKSRKQSHRQPAIVRTVDVRKSRRDLES
;
A
#
# COMPACT_ATOMS: atom_id res chain seq x y z
N MET A 1 -11.84 0.52 -10.13
CA MET A 1 -12.04 1.84 -10.76
C MET A 1 -12.47 2.78 -9.65
N VAL A 2 -11.63 3.71 -9.22
CA VAL A 2 -11.92 4.62 -8.10
C VAL A 2 -12.89 5.71 -8.58
N THR A 3 -14.00 5.91 -7.89
CA THR A 3 -15.03 6.88 -8.26
C THR A 3 -14.56 8.33 -8.02
N SER A 4 -15.17 9.32 -8.69
CA SER A 4 -14.79 10.73 -8.52
C SER A 4 -14.98 11.23 -7.08
N LYS A 5 -15.96 10.69 -6.34
CA LYS A 5 -16.15 10.99 -4.91
C LYS A 5 -15.03 10.43 -4.05
N GLU A 6 -14.64 9.17 -4.26
CA GLU A 6 -13.50 8.56 -3.57
C GLU A 6 -12.21 9.32 -3.86
N ARG A 7 -12.01 9.78 -5.10
CA ARG A 7 -10.84 10.58 -5.47
C ARG A 7 -10.75 11.90 -4.70
N ILE A 8 -11.88 12.57 -4.44
CA ILE A 8 -11.91 13.82 -3.66
C ILE A 8 -11.60 13.56 -2.17
N VAL A 9 -12.15 12.48 -1.61
CA VAL A 9 -11.87 12.08 -0.21
C VAL A 9 -10.40 11.68 -0.05
N GLU A 10 -9.84 10.99 -1.04
CA GLU A 10 -8.43 10.62 -1.08
C GLU A 10 -7.46 11.79 -1.18
N THR A 11 -7.86 12.93 -1.76
CA THR A 11 -6.98 14.10 -1.95
C THR A 11 -7.14 15.16 -0.86
N ASN A 12 -8.26 15.16 -0.13
CA ASN A 12 -8.59 16.22 0.82
C ASN A 12 -8.52 15.76 2.29
N GLY A 13 -8.23 14.49 2.55
CA GLY A 13 -8.10 13.93 3.89
C GLY A 13 -6.66 13.77 4.37
N LEU A 14 -6.50 13.46 5.66
CA LEU A 14 -5.21 13.08 6.28
C LEU A 14 -4.55 11.86 5.61
N CYS A 15 -5.34 11.02 4.93
CA CYS A 15 -4.82 9.90 4.14
C CYS A 15 -3.81 10.37 3.06
N THR A 16 -3.94 11.60 2.54
CA THR A 16 -2.97 12.21 1.61
C THR A 16 -1.58 12.31 2.23
N PHE A 17 -1.50 12.80 3.48
CA PHE A 17 -0.24 12.86 4.21
C PHE A 17 0.34 11.46 4.44
N VAL A 18 -0.48 10.51 4.90
CA VAL A 18 -0.04 9.12 5.15
C VAL A 18 0.42 8.42 3.88
N LYS A 19 -0.24 8.64 2.74
CA LYS A 19 0.21 8.17 1.41
C LYS A 19 1.59 8.74 1.04
N GLY A 20 1.89 9.96 1.50
CA GLY A 20 3.21 10.58 1.39
C GLY A 20 4.34 9.82 2.11
N LEU A 21 3.99 8.99 3.09
CA LEU A 21 4.91 8.14 3.86
C LEU A 21 5.12 6.75 3.23
N ILE A 22 4.47 6.44 2.11
CA ILE A 22 4.65 5.13 1.45
C ILE A 22 6.12 4.91 1.08
N GLY A 23 6.66 3.79 1.56
CA GLY A 23 8.05 3.40 1.42
C GLY A 23 8.92 3.73 2.63
N THR A 24 8.41 4.47 3.62
CA THR A 24 9.14 4.77 4.86
C THR A 24 8.79 3.77 5.96
N LYS A 25 9.65 3.71 6.98
CA LYS A 25 9.33 3.02 8.22
C LYS A 25 8.24 3.78 8.96
N VAL A 26 7.28 3.04 9.53
CA VAL A 26 6.20 3.59 10.35
C VAL A 26 6.04 2.76 11.61
N TYR A 27 5.60 3.43 12.67
CA TYR A 27 5.32 2.84 13.98
C TYR A 27 3.83 3.06 14.27
N ALA A 28 3.00 2.11 13.88
CA ALA A 28 1.55 2.21 14.05
C ALA A 28 1.15 1.70 15.44
N GLU A 29 0.63 2.58 16.28
CA GLU A 29 0.01 2.20 17.55
C GLU A 29 -1.48 1.90 17.33
N LEU A 30 -1.92 0.74 17.81
CA LEU A 30 -3.30 0.30 17.74
C LEU A 30 -4.08 0.71 18.99
N ARG A 31 -5.39 0.94 18.86
CA ARG A 31 -6.30 1.31 19.96
C ARG A 31 -6.24 0.33 21.15
N ALA A 32 -5.89 -0.94 20.89
CA ALA A 32 -5.73 -1.98 21.90
C ALA A 32 -4.36 -1.97 22.61
N GLY A 33 -3.52 -0.94 22.39
CA GLY A 33 -2.20 -0.81 23.02
C GLY A 33 -1.11 -1.71 22.43
N ALA A 34 -1.34 -2.27 21.24
CA ALA A 34 -0.35 -3.02 20.49
C ALA A 34 0.32 -2.14 19.43
N PHE A 35 1.52 -2.51 18.98
CA PHE A 35 2.25 -1.78 17.94
C PHE A 35 2.50 -2.67 16.72
N VAL A 36 2.48 -2.04 15.54
CA VAL A 36 2.95 -2.65 14.29
C VAL A 36 4.04 -1.74 13.74
N ILE A 37 5.24 -2.28 13.58
CA ILE A 37 6.39 -1.54 13.08
C ILE A 37 6.83 -2.17 11.76
N GLY A 38 7.00 -1.39 10.71
CA GLY A 38 7.46 -1.91 9.43
C GLY A 38 7.47 -0.84 8.34
N ILE A 39 7.54 -1.26 7.08
CA ILE A 39 7.56 -0.33 5.94
C ILE A 39 6.14 -0.17 5.40
N LEU A 40 5.62 1.05 5.38
CA LEU A 40 4.30 1.34 4.82
C LEU A 40 4.30 1.08 3.30
N GLN A 41 3.48 0.14 2.84
CA GLN A 41 3.29 -0.15 1.42
C GLN A 41 2.11 0.61 0.82
N ASP A 42 1.00 0.68 1.54
CA ASP A 42 -0.22 1.29 1.02
C ASP A 42 -1.09 1.85 2.15
N CYS A 43 -1.91 2.85 1.80
CA CYS A 43 -2.88 3.48 2.67
C CYS A 43 -4.10 3.90 1.85
N ASP A 44 -5.29 3.40 2.21
CA ASP A 44 -6.52 3.83 1.56
C ASP A 44 -7.15 5.07 2.22
N GLN A 45 -8.28 5.51 1.68
CA GLN A 45 -9.03 6.66 2.20
C GLN A 45 -9.59 6.46 3.62
N TYR A 46 -9.68 5.22 4.11
CA TYR A 46 -10.15 4.87 5.44
C TYR A 46 -9.01 4.66 6.43
N LEU A 47 -7.76 4.98 6.04
CA LEU A 47 -6.53 4.71 6.79
C LEU A 47 -6.33 3.22 7.09
N ASN A 48 -6.86 2.33 6.23
CA ASN A 48 -6.40 0.95 6.25
C ASN A 48 -4.97 0.92 5.71
N LEU A 49 -4.05 0.32 6.47
CA LEU A 49 -2.63 0.29 6.15
C LEU A 49 -2.20 -1.12 5.76
N ARG A 50 -1.37 -1.22 4.72
CA ARG A 50 -0.55 -2.40 4.44
C ARG A 50 0.89 -2.11 4.81
N ILE A 51 1.45 -2.92 5.70
CA ILE A 51 2.81 -2.77 6.20
C ILE A 51 3.59 -4.05 5.88
N ARG A 52 4.73 -3.92 5.19
CA ARG A 52 5.63 -5.05 4.92
C ARG A 52 6.78 -5.14 5.91
N ASN A 53 7.40 -6.31 6.01
CA ASN A 53 8.48 -6.62 6.94
C ASN A 53 8.10 -6.17 8.36
N ALA A 54 6.90 -6.58 8.77
CA ALA A 54 6.24 -6.04 9.95
C ALA A 54 6.62 -6.82 11.21
N VAL A 55 6.78 -6.07 12.29
CA VAL A 55 6.93 -6.58 13.66
C VAL A 55 5.70 -6.17 14.43
N PHE A 56 4.91 -7.15 14.85
CA PHE A 56 3.76 -6.95 15.72
C PHE A 56 4.17 -7.14 17.18
N LEU A 57 3.99 -6.09 17.98
CA LEU A 57 4.33 -6.07 19.40
C LEU A 57 3.06 -5.97 20.23
N ARG A 58 2.87 -6.93 21.13
CA ARG A 58 1.77 -6.94 22.10
C ARG A 58 2.29 -7.39 23.45
N ALA A 59 2.23 -6.50 24.45
CA ALA A 59 2.77 -6.74 25.78
C ALA A 59 4.23 -7.22 25.74
N ARG A 60 4.50 -8.50 26.05
CA ARG A 60 5.84 -9.10 26.01
C ARG A 60 6.07 -10.04 24.82
N LYS A 61 5.15 -10.05 23.86
CA LYS A 61 5.23 -10.90 22.66
C LYS A 61 5.57 -10.07 21.44
N GLU A 62 6.44 -10.65 20.62
CA GLU A 62 6.87 -10.11 19.35
C GLU A 62 6.65 -11.17 18.26
N GLU A 63 5.98 -10.78 17.19
CA GLU A 63 5.71 -11.64 16.04
C GLU A 63 6.16 -10.92 14.77
N ARG A 64 6.99 -11.60 13.96
CA ARG A 64 7.44 -11.09 12.66
C ARG A 64 6.60 -11.68 11.56
N VAL A 65 6.14 -10.84 10.64
CA VAL A 65 5.37 -11.25 9.46
C VAL A 65 5.81 -10.45 8.23
N ASP A 66 5.70 -11.06 7.06
CA ASP A 66 6.09 -10.39 5.81
C ASP A 66 5.15 -9.25 5.45
N GLU A 67 3.85 -9.41 5.72
CA GLU A 67 2.82 -8.39 5.50
C GLU A 67 1.83 -8.37 6.67
N PHE A 68 1.47 -7.17 7.13
CA PHE A 68 0.48 -6.94 8.17
C PHE A 68 -0.54 -5.90 7.68
N PHE A 69 -1.82 -6.25 7.78
CA PHE A 69 -2.92 -5.35 7.45
C PHE A 69 -3.53 -4.75 8.72
N ILE A 70 -3.62 -3.42 8.77
CA ILE A 70 -4.27 -2.69 9.86
C ILE A 70 -5.53 -2.06 9.30
N SER A 71 -6.69 -2.37 9.87
CA SER A 71 -7.87 -1.56 9.58
C SER A 71 -7.76 -0.21 10.27
N GLY A 72 -8.12 0.89 9.58
CA GLY A 72 -8.05 2.25 10.14
C GLY A 72 -8.88 2.43 11.42
N ARG A 73 -9.95 1.63 11.59
CA ARG A 73 -10.73 1.58 12.84
C ARG A 73 -9.96 1.04 14.05
N HIS A 74 -8.79 0.44 13.86
CA HIS A 74 -7.90 -0.02 14.92
C HIS A 74 -6.67 0.86 15.09
N LEU A 75 -6.34 1.72 14.12
CA LEU A 75 -5.22 2.65 14.19
C LEU A 75 -5.50 3.80 15.18
N ARG A 76 -4.62 3.99 16.17
CA ARG A 76 -4.66 5.14 17.09
C ARG A 76 -3.65 6.21 16.69
N TYR A 77 -2.39 5.85 16.50
CA TYR A 77 -1.33 6.78 16.12
C TYR A 77 -0.41 6.17 15.06
N ILE A 78 0.19 7.04 14.24
CA ILE A 78 1.39 6.72 13.46
C ILE A 78 2.50 7.57 14.06
N HIS A 79 3.46 6.93 14.72
CA HIS A 79 4.63 7.61 15.25
C HIS A 79 5.65 7.80 14.12
N LEU A 80 6.23 9.01 14.07
CA LEU A 80 7.30 9.37 13.14
C LEU A 80 8.62 9.31 13.93
N ASP A 81 9.55 8.50 13.47
CA ASP A 81 10.88 8.31 14.06
C ASP A 81 11.84 9.47 13.74
N HIS A 82 11.46 10.36 12.83
CA HIS A 82 12.20 11.55 12.45
C HIS A 82 11.23 12.70 12.17
N TYR A 83 11.76 13.93 12.10
CA TYR A 83 11.01 15.04 11.54
C TYR A 83 10.58 14.73 10.10
N VAL A 84 9.31 14.98 9.80
CA VAL A 84 8.77 14.90 8.45
C VAL A 84 8.19 16.25 8.08
N ASP A 85 8.69 16.82 6.98
CA ASP A 85 8.04 17.98 6.36
C ASP A 85 6.67 17.53 5.80
N VAL A 86 5.61 18.05 6.41
CA VAL A 86 4.23 17.69 6.08
C VAL A 86 3.88 18.12 4.65
N SER A 87 4.32 19.30 4.23
CA SER A 87 4.07 19.81 2.88
C SER A 87 4.76 18.92 1.85
N GLU A 88 6.02 18.57 2.09
CA GLU A 88 6.77 17.68 1.20
C GLU A 88 6.12 16.29 1.12
N ALA A 89 5.70 15.72 2.26
CA ALA A 89 5.00 14.43 2.29
C ALA A 89 3.70 14.46 1.48
N ILE A 90 2.89 15.51 1.67
CA ILE A 90 1.67 15.72 0.88
C ILE A 90 2.00 15.83 -0.61
N HIS A 91 3.00 16.61 -1.02
CA HIS A 91 3.42 16.69 -2.42
C HIS A 91 3.87 15.35 -3.00
N ARG A 92 4.62 14.54 -2.23
CA ARG A 92 5.04 13.20 -2.65
C ARG A 92 3.84 12.29 -2.97
N SER A 93 2.75 12.40 -2.22
CA SER A 93 1.53 11.61 -2.44
C SER A 93 0.92 11.81 -3.84
N PHE A 94 0.97 13.04 -4.39
CA PHE A 94 0.46 13.36 -5.72
C PHE A 94 1.45 12.96 -6.83
N SER A 95 2.76 13.02 -6.54
CA SER A 95 3.82 12.83 -7.53
C SER A 95 3.90 11.40 -8.09
N LYS A 96 3.60 10.38 -7.26
CA LYS A 96 3.67 8.97 -7.66
C LYS A 96 2.51 8.55 -8.58
N SER A 97 1.35 9.21 -8.48
CA SER A 97 0.19 8.98 -9.36
C SER A 97 0.47 9.30 -10.84
N ARG A 98 1.46 10.17 -11.12
CA ARG A 98 1.82 10.56 -12.50
C ARG A 98 2.68 9.53 -13.24
N LYS A 99 3.33 8.59 -12.54
CA LYS A 99 4.20 7.56 -13.15
C LYS A 99 3.48 6.24 -13.48
N GLN A 100 2.25 6.04 -13.02
CA GLN A 100 1.47 4.83 -13.31
C GLN A 100 0.61 4.90 -14.58
N SER A 101 0.44 6.07 -15.21
CA SER A 101 -0.40 6.19 -16.42
C SER A 101 0.28 5.81 -17.75
N HIS A 102 1.50 5.24 -17.73
CA HIS A 102 2.25 4.90 -18.96
C HIS A 102 2.82 3.48 -19.02
N ARG A 103 2.18 2.51 -18.35
CA ARG A 103 2.44 1.09 -18.65
C ARG A 103 1.13 0.37 -18.90
N GLN A 104 0.58 0.52 -20.10
CA GLN A 104 -0.19 -0.58 -20.67
C GLN A 104 0.81 -1.71 -20.94
N PRO A 105 0.70 -2.90 -20.31
CA PRO A 105 1.46 -4.03 -20.78
C PRO A 105 0.96 -4.37 -22.18
N ALA A 106 1.90 -4.53 -23.12
CA ALA A 106 1.61 -4.99 -24.46
C ALA A 106 0.77 -6.28 -24.37
N ILE A 107 -0.31 -6.33 -25.13
CA ILE A 107 -1.14 -7.52 -25.31
C ILE A 107 -0.20 -8.67 -25.74
N VAL A 108 0.07 -9.60 -24.83
CA VAL A 108 0.76 -10.85 -25.17
C VAL A 108 -0.21 -11.65 -26.02
N ARG A 109 0.08 -11.74 -27.32
CA ARG A 109 -0.60 -12.68 -28.20
C ARG A 109 -0.22 -14.08 -27.75
N THR A 110 -1.10 -14.74 -27.01
CA THR A 110 -0.96 -16.16 -26.71
C THR A 110 -1.12 -16.93 -28.02
N VAL A 111 -0.04 -17.51 -28.51
CA VAL A 111 -0.08 -18.48 -29.60
C VAL A 111 -0.65 -19.77 -29.01
N ASP A 112 -1.81 -20.20 -29.51
CA ASP A 112 -2.47 -21.43 -29.10
C ASP A 112 -1.71 -22.64 -29.67
N VAL A 113 -0.87 -23.27 -28.85
CA VAL A 113 -0.10 -24.48 -29.19
C VAL A 113 -1.01 -25.72 -29.08
N ARG A 114 -2.10 -25.75 -29.86
CA ARG A 114 -2.98 -26.94 -29.98
C ARG A 114 -3.51 -27.16 -31.39
N LYS A 115 -2.74 -26.77 -32.42
CA LYS A 115 -3.07 -27.11 -33.81
C LYS A 115 -1.83 -27.47 -34.65
N SER A 116 -1.06 -28.46 -34.17
CA SER A 116 0.06 -29.06 -34.92
C SER A 116 0.20 -30.56 -34.64
N ARG A 117 -0.92 -31.28 -34.60
CA ARG A 117 -0.97 -32.76 -34.52
C ARG A 117 -2.08 -33.34 -35.40
N ARG A 118 -2.16 -32.88 -36.66
CA ARG A 118 -3.02 -33.52 -37.68
C ARG A 118 -2.39 -33.73 -39.05
N ASP A 119 -1.07 -33.52 -39.18
CA ASP A 119 -0.37 -33.68 -40.46
C ASP A 119 0.77 -34.72 -40.39
N LEU A 120 0.59 -35.78 -39.59
CA LEU A 120 1.57 -36.89 -39.54
C LEU A 120 0.90 -38.26 -39.33
N GLU A 121 -0.25 -38.49 -39.98
CA GLU A 121 -0.72 -39.84 -40.30
C GLU A 121 -1.33 -39.78 -41.71
N SER A 122 -0.47 -39.99 -42.70
CA SER A 122 -0.79 -40.47 -44.05
C SER A 122 0.10 -41.66 -44.33
#